data_AF-A0A3Q8GGH0-F1
#
_entry.id   AF-A0A3Q8GGH0-F1
#
_cell.length_a   1.000
_cell.length_b   1.000
_cell.length_c   1.000
_cell.angle_alpha   90.00
_cell.angle_beta   90.00
_cell.angle_gamma   90.00
#
_symmetry.space_group_name_H-M   'P 1'
#
loop_
_entity.id
_entity.type
_entity.pdbx_description
1 polymer ?
#
loop_
_entity_poly.entity_id
_entity_poly.type
_entity_poly.pdbx_seq_one_letter_code
_entity_poly.pdbx_strand_id
1 'polypeptide(L)'
;MRDWWQPTKANFFGHLKKPQIIAALNEAGLSGAARDAEKMKKGDAAEHAEFHMKDNRWVPGWMCAPRPQTDATERTDNLADAA
;
A
#
# COMPACT_ATOMS: atom_id res chain seq x y z
N MET A 1 12.95 6.98 -11.54
CA MET A 1 11.62 7.61 -11.35
C MET A 1 10.64 6.65 -10.68
N ARG A 2 10.91 6.37 -9.40
CA ARG A 2 9.93 6.01 -8.36
C ARG A 2 10.58 6.24 -6.98
N ASP A 3 11.28 7.36 -6.88
CA ASP A 3 12.25 7.67 -5.83
C ASP A 3 11.69 8.66 -4.80
N TRP A 4 10.43 9.09 -4.96
CA TRP A 4 9.79 10.11 -4.13
C TRP A 4 9.09 9.55 -2.90
N TRP A 5 8.94 8.23 -2.79
CA TRP A 5 8.28 7.58 -1.66
C TRP A 5 9.01 6.31 -1.24
N GLN A 6 9.35 6.25 0.04
CA GLN A 6 9.90 5.06 0.68
C GLN A 6 9.31 4.98 2.11
N PRO A 7 8.50 3.94 2.41
CA PRO A 7 8.01 3.74 3.76
C PRO A 7 9.17 3.24 4.63
N THR A 8 9.72 4.12 5.48
CA THR A 8 10.81 3.79 6.40
C THR A 8 10.33 3.73 7.85
N LYS A 9 11.12 3.10 8.73
CA LYS A 9 10.91 3.12 10.18
C LYS A 9 10.83 4.54 10.71
N ALA A 10 11.71 5.43 10.26
CA ALA A 10 11.71 6.81 10.74
C ALA A 10 10.55 7.65 10.17
N ASN A 11 10.14 7.39 8.92
CA ASN A 11 9.17 8.25 8.22
C ASN A 11 7.72 7.78 8.34
N PHE A 12 7.47 6.47 8.39
CA PHE A 12 6.13 5.88 8.35
C PHE A 12 5.90 4.87 9.47
N PHE A 13 6.68 3.78 9.52
CA PHE A 13 6.41 2.68 10.47
C PHE A 13 6.65 3.05 11.94
N GLY A 14 7.45 4.07 12.21
CA GLY A 14 7.66 4.63 13.54
C GLY A 14 6.40 5.30 14.10
N HIS A 15 5.58 5.88 13.22
CA HIS A 15 4.30 6.48 13.56
C HIS A 15 3.16 5.44 13.59
N LEU A 16 3.30 4.34 12.86
CA LEU A 16 2.32 3.26 12.86
C LEU A 16 2.36 2.42 14.16
N LYS A 17 1.22 1.84 14.49
CA LYS A 17 1.12 0.79 15.53
C LYS A 17 1.45 -0.57 14.92
N LYS A 18 1.91 -1.53 15.72
CA LYS A 18 2.20 -2.91 15.26
C LYS A 18 1.11 -3.50 14.33
N PRO A 19 -0.20 -3.48 14.67
CA PRO A 19 -1.24 -3.97 13.76
C PRO A 19 -1.31 -3.22 12.42
N GLN A 20 -0.97 -1.93 12.38
CA GLN A 20 -0.94 -1.17 11.12
C GLN A 20 0.28 -1.52 10.25
N ILE A 21 1.42 -1.86 10.86
CA ILE A 21 2.59 -2.38 10.14
C ILE A 21 2.25 -3.72 9.47
N ILE A 22 1.57 -4.61 10.20
CA ILE A 22 1.11 -5.92 9.69
C ILE A 22 0.08 -5.72 8.55
N ALA A 23 -0.85 -4.78 8.70
CA ALA A 23 -1.81 -4.45 7.66
C ALA A 23 -1.12 -3.94 6.39
N ALA A 24 -0.16 -3.02 6.54
CA ALA A 24 0.63 -2.51 5.41
C ALA A 24 1.39 -3.63 4.70
N LEU A 25 2.01 -4.55 5.46
CA LEU A 25 2.69 -5.71 4.89
C LEU A 25 1.73 -6.64 4.13
N ASN A 26 0.53 -6.88 4.65
CA ASN A 26 -0.48 -7.65 3.91
C ASN A 26 -0.94 -6.93 2.64
N GLU A 27 -1.19 -5.62 2.68
CA GLU A 27 -1.54 -4.82 1.50
C GLU A 27 -0.44 -4.81 0.45
N ALA A 28 0.81 -4.95 0.87
CA ALA A 28 1.96 -5.07 -0.01
C ALA A 28 2.11 -6.46 -0.64
N GLY A 29 1.25 -7.42 -0.32
CA GLY A 29 1.40 -8.82 -0.74
C GLY A 29 2.49 -9.56 0.04
N LEU A 30 3.01 -8.96 1.11
CA LEU A 30 4.05 -9.51 1.98
C LEU A 30 3.42 -10.24 3.17
N SER A 31 2.43 -11.09 2.93
CA SER A 31 1.70 -11.81 3.99
C SER A 31 2.61 -12.69 4.85
N GLY A 32 3.73 -13.19 4.31
CA GLY A 32 4.78 -13.85 5.10
C GLY A 32 5.37 -12.91 6.15
N ALA A 33 5.94 -11.79 5.70
CA ALA A 33 6.52 -10.77 6.57
C ALA A 33 5.49 -10.19 7.57
N ALA A 34 4.22 -10.12 7.19
CA ALA A 34 3.15 -9.68 8.09
C ALA A 34 2.95 -10.64 9.28
N ARG A 35 3.00 -11.96 9.03
CA ARG A 35 2.90 -12.99 10.08
C ARG A 35 4.13 -12.98 11.00
N ASP A 36 5.30 -12.70 10.45
CA ASP A 36 6.53 -12.52 11.23
C ASP A 36 6.45 -11.24 12.09
N ALA A 37 6.00 -10.12 11.51
CA ALA A 37 5.81 -8.85 12.21
C ALA A 37 4.79 -8.91 13.35
N GLU A 38 3.81 -9.82 13.30
CA GLU A 38 2.86 -10.05 14.39
C GLU A 38 3.53 -10.51 15.68
N LYS A 39 4.52 -11.40 15.56
CA LYS A 39 5.26 -11.96 16.70
C LYS A 39 6.42 -11.07 17.16
N MET A 40 6.80 -10.07 16.35
CA MET A 40 7.88 -9.13 16.66
C MET A 40 7.43 -7.98 17.58
N LYS A 41 8.40 -7.27 18.18
CA LYS A 41 8.12 -6.00 18.86
C LYS A 41 7.88 -4.91 17.83
N LYS A 42 7.23 -3.80 18.21
CA LYS A 42 6.95 -2.68 17.27
C LYS A 42 8.23 -2.20 16.56
N GLY A 43 9.34 -2.07 17.29
CA GLY A 43 10.62 -1.61 16.74
C GLY A 43 11.15 -2.56 15.66
N ASP A 44 11.21 -3.85 15.97
CA ASP A 44 11.64 -4.90 15.05
C ASP A 44 10.68 -5.05 13.85
N ALA A 45 9.37 -5.01 14.08
CA ALA A 45 8.36 -5.05 13.02
C ALA A 45 8.51 -3.88 12.04
N ALA A 46 8.87 -2.68 12.54
CA ALA A 46 9.09 -1.51 11.71
C ALA A 46 10.36 -1.64 10.84
N GLU A 47 11.46 -2.16 11.39
CA GLU A 47 12.68 -2.45 10.62
C GLU A 47 12.46 -3.57 9.60
N HIS A 48 11.77 -4.63 10.00
CA HIS A 48 11.44 -5.74 9.11
C HIS A 48 10.56 -5.26 7.96
N ALA A 49 9.57 -4.42 8.24
CA ALA A 49 8.71 -3.87 7.21
C ALA A 49 9.43 -2.91 6.26
N GLU A 50 10.33 -2.06 6.76
CA GLU A 50 11.18 -1.22 5.92
C GLU A 50 12.05 -2.05 4.97
N PHE A 51 12.67 -3.12 5.48
CA PHE A 51 13.52 -3.99 4.68
C PHE A 51 12.75 -4.70 3.56
N HIS A 52 11.52 -5.14 3.81
CA HIS A 52 10.72 -5.79 2.77
C HIS A 52 10.01 -4.79 1.84
N MET A 53 9.58 -3.62 2.34
CA MET A 53 8.87 -2.64 1.53
C MET A 53 9.77 -1.78 0.65
N LYS A 54 11.05 -1.57 1.02
CA LYS A 54 12.01 -0.85 0.15
C LYS A 54 12.20 -1.57 -1.19
N ASP A 55 12.19 -2.90 -1.19
CA ASP A 55 12.33 -3.74 -2.39
C ASP A 55 11.02 -3.83 -3.17
N ASN A 56 9.88 -3.75 -2.49
CA ASN A 56 8.55 -3.86 -3.11
C ASN A 56 7.99 -2.52 -3.66
N ARG A 57 8.66 -1.38 -3.43
CA ARG A 57 8.20 -0.02 -3.84
C ARG A 57 6.72 0.23 -3.49
N TRP A 58 6.30 -0.29 -2.34
CA TRP A 58 4.91 -0.22 -1.92
C TRP A 58 4.52 1.21 -1.52
N VAL A 59 3.30 1.60 -1.91
CA VAL A 59 2.73 2.93 -1.66
C VAL A 59 1.34 2.72 -1.05
N PRO A 60 1.01 3.39 0.08
CA PRO A 60 -0.32 3.29 0.67
C PRO A 60 -1.42 3.64 -0.35
N GLY A 61 -2.58 3.00 -0.26
CA GLY A 61 -3.69 3.23 -1.21
C GLY A 61 -4.15 4.69 -1.32
N TRP A 62 -3.98 5.50 -0.26
CA TRP A 62 -4.27 6.94 -0.27
C TRP A 62 -3.19 7.80 -0.95
N MET A 63 -1.98 7.27 -1.14
CA MET A 63 -0.85 7.90 -1.84
C MET A 63 -0.60 7.31 -3.23
N CYS A 64 -1.15 6.13 -3.52
CA CYS A 64 -1.30 5.69 -4.89
C CYS A 64 -2.26 6.68 -5.54
N ALA A 65 -1.70 7.70 -6.23
CA ALA A 65 -2.48 8.60 -7.05
C ALA A 65 -3.53 7.77 -7.79
N PRO A 66 -4.81 8.20 -7.88
CA PRO A 66 -5.79 7.45 -8.63
C PRO A 66 -5.18 7.25 -10.01
N ARG A 67 -4.74 6.02 -10.29
CA ARG A 67 -4.53 5.62 -11.67
C ARG A 67 -5.88 5.93 -12.28
N PRO A 68 -5.98 6.68 -13.40
CA PRO A 68 -7.24 6.78 -14.09
C PRO A 68 -7.72 5.34 -14.21
N GLN A 69 -8.76 5.05 -13.44
CA GLN A 69 -9.38 3.75 -13.39
C GLN A 69 -9.85 3.61 -14.82
N THR A 70 -9.14 2.84 -15.63
CA THR A 70 -9.61 2.56 -16.98
C THR A 70 -11.00 1.98 -16.76
N ASP A 71 -11.97 2.79 -17.18
CA ASP A 71 -13.39 2.55 -17.19
C ASP A 71 -13.66 1.13 -17.67
N ALA A 72 -13.71 0.17 -16.75
CA ALA A 72 -14.37 -1.10 -16.97
C ALA A 72 -15.81 -0.98 -16.48
N THR A 73 -16.50 0.04 -16.97
CA THR A 73 -17.96 0.07 -17.10
C THR A 73 -18.26 1.05 -18.21
N GLU A 74 -18.10 0.57 -19.44
CA GLU A 74 -18.95 0.94 -20.55
C GLU A 74 -20.41 0.85 -20.08
N ARG A 75 -20.97 1.95 -19.58
CA ARG A 75 -22.41 2.10 -19.42
C ARG A 75 -22.84 3.34 -20.17
N THR A 76 -22.93 3.12 -21.48
CA THR A 76 -23.83 3.77 -22.42
C THR A 76 -23.77 5.29 -22.40
N ASP A 77 -22.85 5.82 -23.22
CA ASP A 77 -23.07 7.11 -23.85
C ASP A 77 -24.40 7.10 -24.62
N ASN A 78 -25.00 8.26 -24.64
CA ASN A 78 -26.37 8.53 -25.04
C ASN A 78 -26.61 8.23 -26.53
N LEU A 79 -27.83 7.78 -26.86
CA LEU A 79 -28.49 8.28 -28.06
C LEU A 79 -29.96 8.53 -27.75
N ALA A 80 -30.27 9.80 -27.57
CA ALA A 80 -31.56 10.34 -27.91
C ALA A 80 -31.82 10.06 -29.39
N ASP A 81 -32.86 9.29 -29.70
CA ASP A 81 -33.50 9.35 -31.02
C ASP A 81 -34.89 9.93 -30.82
N ALA A 82 -35.07 11.09 -31.43
CA ALA A 82 -36.34 11.77 -31.58
C ALA A 82 -37.00 11.25 -32.86
N ALA A 83 -38.22 10.75 -32.75
CA ALA A 83 -39.21 10.72 -33.83
C ALA A 83 -40.62 10.69 -33.25
#